data_AF-A0A945FNE6-F1
#
_entry.id   AF-A0A945FNE6-F1
#
_cell.length_a   1.000
_cell.length_b   1.000
_cell.length_c   1.000
_cell.angle_alpha   90.00
_cell.angle_beta   90.00
_cell.angle_gamma   90.00
#
_symmetry.space_group_name_H-M   'P 1'
#
loop_
_entity.id
_entity.type
_entity.pdbx_description
1 polymer ?
#
loop_
_entity_poly.entity_id
_entity_poly.type
_entity_poly.pdbx_seq_one_letter_code
_entity_poly.pdbx_strand_id
1 'polypeptide(L)'
;MTNSNIKIDSYSTPFNSTRYIVGSLIVGLGFGLLIGESAAKLQVLGDVYIGLLQMTVLPYIVFALIANIGRLTYSEAALLSRQGALVLCVLWLIGLLSVWVISLALPKVDNADFFSSLLIESPQKINFLQLFIPANIFQSLTDNAVPSVVLFSMMFGAACIGYKEYKALCD
;
A
#
# COMPACT_ATOMS: atom_id res chain seq x y z
N MET A 1 39.69 -34.42 -19.03
CA MET A 1 40.14 -33.98 -17.70
C MET A 1 40.81 -32.62 -17.87
N THR A 2 40.06 -31.52 -17.73
CA THR A 2 40.65 -30.19 -17.55
C THR A 2 39.71 -29.37 -16.66
N ASN A 3 40.16 -29.15 -15.44
CA ASN A 3 39.55 -28.22 -14.49
C ASN A 3 39.87 -26.78 -14.94
N SER A 4 38.87 -25.92 -15.04
CA SER A 4 39.06 -24.49 -14.75
C SER A 4 37.95 -24.05 -13.81
N ASN A 5 38.34 -23.92 -12.55
CA ASN A 5 37.55 -23.44 -11.44
C ASN A 5 36.94 -22.07 -11.76
N ILE A 6 35.64 -22.02 -12.05
CA ILE A 6 34.87 -20.78 -11.94
C ILE A 6 34.70 -20.52 -10.45
N LYS A 7 35.62 -19.72 -9.88
CA LYS A 7 35.44 -19.12 -8.56
C LYS A 7 34.35 -18.06 -8.72
N ILE A 8 33.10 -18.43 -8.39
CA ILE A 8 32.08 -17.44 -8.10
C ILE A 8 32.46 -16.88 -6.73
N ASP A 9 33.19 -15.77 -6.74
CA ASP A 9 33.42 -15.01 -5.52
C ASP A 9 32.06 -14.56 -5.00
N SER A 10 31.61 -15.23 -3.93
CA SER A 10 30.45 -14.85 -3.17
C SER A 10 30.69 -13.43 -2.66
N TYR A 11 30.02 -12.46 -3.27
CA TYR A 11 29.98 -11.06 -2.84
C TYR A 11 29.22 -10.96 -1.51
N SER A 12 29.82 -11.55 -0.46
CA SER A 12 29.39 -11.47 0.93
C SER A 12 29.87 -10.15 1.50
N THR A 13 29.30 -9.06 1.00
CA THR A 13 29.45 -7.79 1.71
C THR A 13 28.54 -7.84 2.95
N PRO A 14 29.05 -7.59 4.17
CA PRO A 14 28.21 -7.46 5.35
C PRO A 14 27.50 -6.09 5.32
N PHE A 15 26.61 -5.91 4.34
CA PHE A 15 25.93 -4.64 4.09
C PHE A 15 24.76 -4.46 5.07
N ASN A 16 24.90 -3.51 5.98
CA ASN A 16 23.81 -3.06 6.84
C ASN A 16 22.90 -2.10 6.05
N SER A 17 22.04 -2.61 5.18
CA SER A 17 21.14 -1.83 4.29
C SER A 17 20.33 -0.76 5.03
N THR A 18 19.89 -1.04 6.27
CA THR A 18 19.18 -0.08 7.13
C THR A 18 20.00 1.18 7.41
N ARG A 19 21.31 1.04 7.68
CA ARG A 19 22.20 2.19 7.96
C ARG A 19 22.35 3.09 6.74
N TYR A 20 22.38 2.50 5.54
CA TYR A 20 22.47 3.27 4.30
C TYR A 20 21.19 4.04 4.01
N ILE A 21 20.01 3.44 4.20
CA ILE A 21 18.72 4.12 4.00
C ILE A 21 18.59 5.32 4.95
N VAL A 22 18.86 5.11 6.23
CA VAL A 22 18.81 6.19 7.23
C VAL A 22 19.88 7.24 6.95
N GLY A 23 21.10 6.82 6.61
CA GLY A 23 22.18 7.74 6.24
C GLY A 23 21.84 8.59 5.01
N SER A 24 21.29 7.99 3.96
CA SER A 24 20.87 8.71 2.76
C SER A 24 19.71 9.67 3.02
N LEU A 25 18.79 9.32 3.93
CA LEU A 25 17.69 10.22 4.32
C LEU A 25 18.23 11.48 5.00
N ILE A 26 19.14 11.33 5.95
CA ILE A 26 19.75 12.47 6.67
C ILE A 26 20.55 13.35 5.70
N VAL A 27 21.34 12.73 4.82
CA VAL A 27 22.12 13.45 3.81
C VAL A 27 21.21 14.17 2.82
N GLY A 28 20.13 13.52 2.35
CA GLY A 28 19.15 14.14 1.45
C GLY A 28 18.44 15.33 2.09
N LEU A 29 18.06 15.22 3.37
CA LEU A 29 17.47 16.32 4.12
C LEU A 29 18.44 17.50 4.27
N GLY A 30 19.70 17.22 4.66
CA GLY A 30 20.73 18.24 4.77
C GLY A 30 21.04 18.91 3.43
N PHE A 31 21.12 18.14 2.35
CA PHE A 31 21.35 18.63 0.99
C PHE A 31 20.21 19.56 0.53
N GLY A 32 18.95 19.18 0.76
CA GLY A 32 17.79 20.01 0.44
C GLY A 32 17.77 21.34 1.20
N LEU A 33 18.14 21.32 2.50
CA LEU A 33 18.18 22.53 3.33
C LEU A 33 19.32 23.47 2.96
N LEU A 34 20.50 22.96 2.56
CA LEU A 34 21.68 23.78 2.27
C LEU A 34 21.69 24.37 0.85
N ILE A 35 21.10 23.66 -0.13
CA ILE A 35 21.18 24.02 -1.55
C ILE A 35 19.89 24.67 -2.07
N GLY A 36 18.77 24.50 -1.34
CA GLY A 36 17.50 25.15 -1.66
C GLY A 36 16.97 24.79 -3.05
N GLU A 37 16.48 25.78 -3.81
CA GLU A 37 15.81 25.59 -5.11
C GLU A 37 16.64 24.85 -6.15
N SER A 38 17.97 24.93 -6.12
CA SER A 38 18.83 24.20 -7.07
C SER A 38 18.74 22.68 -6.90
N ALA A 39 18.33 22.20 -5.72
CA ALA A 39 18.09 20.78 -5.46
C ALA A 39 16.84 20.24 -6.18
N ALA A 40 15.94 21.10 -6.67
CA ALA A 40 14.74 20.68 -7.40
C ALA A 40 15.06 19.88 -8.67
N LYS A 41 16.23 20.08 -9.28
CA LYS A 41 16.68 19.26 -10.43
C LYS A 41 16.81 17.77 -10.08
N LEU A 42 17.07 17.44 -8.82
CA LEU A 42 17.16 16.07 -8.34
C LEU A 42 15.78 15.43 -8.14
N GLN A 43 14.70 16.21 -8.12
CA GLN A 43 13.33 15.72 -7.97
C GLN A 43 12.98 14.71 -9.07
N VAL A 44 13.45 14.91 -10.30
CA VAL A 44 13.23 13.98 -11.42
C VAL A 44 13.66 12.55 -11.06
N LEU A 45 14.79 12.40 -10.36
CA LEU A 45 15.26 11.09 -9.93
C LEU A 45 14.31 10.48 -8.87
N GLY A 46 13.79 11.32 -7.97
CA GLY A 46 12.78 10.93 -6.99
C GLY A 46 11.46 10.51 -7.64
N ASP A 47 10.98 11.26 -8.63
CA ASP A 47 9.75 10.95 -9.37
C ASP A 47 9.88 9.65 -10.15
N VAL A 48 11.03 9.41 -10.80
CA VAL A 48 11.32 8.12 -11.45
C VAL A 48 11.32 6.98 -10.43
N TYR A 49 11.96 7.18 -9.27
CA TYR A 49 11.98 6.17 -8.21
C TYR A 49 10.57 5.84 -7.70
N ILE A 50 9.77 6.86 -7.38
CA ILE A 50 8.37 6.69 -6.95
C ILE A 50 7.54 6.03 -8.05
N GLY A 51 7.69 6.45 -9.30
CA GLY A 51 6.98 5.87 -10.44
C GLY A 51 7.30 4.39 -10.63
N LEU A 52 8.57 4.00 -10.53
CA LEU A 52 9.00 2.60 -10.59
C LEU A 52 8.40 1.78 -9.44
N LEU A 53 8.35 2.34 -8.21
CA LEU A 53 7.68 1.67 -7.10
C LEU A 53 6.18 1.49 -7.39
N GLN A 54 5.48 2.56 -7.78
CA GLN A 54 4.03 2.55 -7.98
C GLN A 54 3.57 1.61 -9.10
N MET A 55 4.34 1.50 -10.19
CA MET A 55 4.05 0.58 -11.31
C MET A 55 3.92 -0.88 -10.87
N THR A 56 4.64 -1.28 -9.82
CA THR A 56 4.63 -2.66 -9.31
C THR A 56 3.55 -2.92 -8.27
N VAL A 57 3.04 -1.88 -7.60
CA VAL A 57 2.12 -2.01 -6.45
C VAL A 57 0.80 -2.64 -6.86
N LEU A 58 0.14 -2.12 -7.89
CA LEU A 58 -1.18 -2.62 -8.31
C LEU A 58 -1.15 -4.08 -8.80
N PRO A 59 -0.24 -4.47 -9.72
CA PRO A 59 -0.11 -5.87 -10.11
C PRO A 59 0.18 -6.77 -8.92
N TYR A 60 1.09 -6.34 -8.03
CA TYR A 60 1.43 -7.10 -6.83
C TYR A 60 0.20 -7.34 -5.95
N ILE A 61 -0.61 -6.32 -5.67
CA ILE A 61 -1.84 -6.46 -4.85
C ILE A 61 -2.78 -7.50 -5.45
N VAL A 62 -3.05 -7.44 -6.76
CA VAL A 62 -3.97 -8.36 -7.43
C VAL A 62 -3.49 -9.81 -7.30
N PHE A 63 -2.25 -10.08 -7.72
CA PHE A 63 -1.71 -11.44 -7.70
C PHE A 63 -1.51 -11.95 -6.28
N ALA A 64 -1.00 -11.12 -5.37
CA ALA A 64 -0.77 -11.52 -3.98
C ALA A 64 -2.08 -11.83 -3.27
N LEU A 65 -3.13 -11.01 -3.43
CA LEU A 65 -4.42 -11.28 -2.78
C LEU A 65 -5.07 -12.54 -3.33
N ILE A 66 -5.16 -12.69 -4.66
CA ILE A 66 -5.74 -13.89 -5.27
C ILE A 66 -4.96 -15.14 -4.87
N ALA A 67 -3.64 -15.12 -4.95
CA ALA A 67 -2.80 -16.27 -4.62
C ALA A 67 -2.80 -16.61 -3.13
N ASN A 68 -2.76 -15.61 -2.24
CA ASN A 68 -2.77 -15.85 -0.80
C ASN A 68 -4.14 -16.35 -0.36
N ILE A 69 -5.24 -15.70 -0.77
CA ILE A 69 -6.59 -16.09 -0.36
C ILE A 69 -6.99 -17.43 -0.99
N GLY A 70 -6.75 -17.61 -2.30
CA GLY A 70 -7.12 -18.84 -3.02
C GLY A 70 -6.40 -20.11 -2.55
N ARG A 71 -5.34 -19.99 -1.73
CA ARG A 71 -4.65 -21.13 -1.13
C ARG A 71 -5.28 -21.63 0.17
N LEU A 72 -6.14 -20.85 0.81
CA LEU A 72 -6.79 -21.22 2.07
C LEU A 72 -7.92 -22.23 1.86
N THR A 73 -8.25 -22.98 2.90
CA THR A 73 -9.51 -23.73 3.01
C THR A 73 -10.61 -22.83 3.61
N TYR A 74 -11.90 -23.18 3.43
CA TYR A 74 -13.02 -22.38 3.99
C TYR A 74 -12.92 -22.15 5.50
N SER A 75 -12.52 -23.16 6.27
CA SER A 75 -12.36 -23.05 7.73
C SER A 75 -11.27 -22.05 8.10
N GLU A 76 -10.14 -22.09 7.40
CA GLU A 76 -9.01 -21.17 7.58
C GLU A 76 -9.38 -19.75 7.15
N ALA A 77 -10.10 -19.60 6.03
CA ALA A 77 -10.54 -18.30 5.54
C ALA A 77 -11.51 -17.61 6.51
N ALA A 78 -12.45 -18.36 7.09
CA ALA A 78 -13.37 -17.83 8.10
C ALA A 78 -12.65 -17.43 9.40
N LEU A 79 -11.69 -18.26 9.84
CA LEU A 79 -10.88 -17.98 11.02
C LEU A 79 -10.01 -16.73 10.82
N LEU A 80 -9.32 -16.64 9.68
CA LEU A 80 -8.47 -15.51 9.32
C LEU A 80 -9.30 -14.23 9.17
N SER A 81 -10.46 -14.30 8.53
CA SER A 81 -11.36 -13.15 8.39
C SER A 81 -11.81 -12.63 9.75
N ARG A 82 -12.23 -13.51 10.67
CA ARG A 82 -12.69 -13.11 12.01
C ARG A 82 -11.56 -12.53 12.85
N GLN A 83 -10.40 -13.19 12.92
CA GLN A 83 -9.27 -12.70 13.70
C GLN A 83 -8.69 -11.43 13.09
N GLY A 84 -8.53 -11.38 11.77
CA GLY A 84 -8.07 -10.21 11.03
C GLY A 84 -8.99 -9.01 11.22
N ALA A 85 -10.31 -9.21 11.13
CA ALA A 85 -11.29 -8.14 11.37
C ALA A 85 -11.24 -7.64 12.82
N LEU A 86 -11.07 -8.52 13.81
CA LEU A 86 -10.92 -8.13 15.20
C LEU A 86 -9.66 -7.26 15.39
N VAL A 87 -8.50 -7.73 14.89
CA VAL A 87 -7.24 -6.98 14.98
C VAL A 87 -7.36 -5.63 14.25
N LEU A 88 -7.97 -5.60 13.07
CA LEU A 88 -8.20 -4.36 12.31
C LEU A 88 -9.09 -3.39 13.08
N CYS A 89 -10.17 -3.88 13.71
CA CYS A 89 -11.07 -3.07 14.51
C CYS A 89 -10.35 -2.45 15.73
N VAL A 90 -9.49 -3.22 16.40
CA VAL A 90 -8.67 -2.72 17.51
C VAL A 90 -7.68 -1.66 17.03
N LEU A 91 -6.99 -1.89 15.90
CA LEU A 91 -6.08 -0.90 15.33
C LEU A 91 -6.79 0.39 14.90
N TRP A 92 -8.00 0.28 14.33
CA TRP A 92 -8.83 1.45 14.03
C TRP A 92 -9.26 2.19 15.29
N LEU A 93 -9.66 1.48 16.35
CA LEU A 93 -9.99 2.11 17.62
C LEU A 93 -8.79 2.91 18.16
N ILE A 94 -7.60 2.32 18.17
CA ILE A 94 -6.37 3.00 18.60
C ILE A 94 -6.08 4.22 17.72
N GLY A 95 -6.23 4.10 16.39
CA GLY A 95 -6.03 5.20 15.45
C GLY A 95 -7.00 6.36 15.68
N LEU A 96 -8.30 6.06 15.83
CA LEU A 96 -9.35 7.06 16.10
C LEU A 96 -9.13 7.73 17.45
N LEU A 97 -8.78 6.97 18.49
CA LEU A 97 -8.42 7.51 19.80
C LEU A 97 -7.19 8.42 19.70
N SER A 98 -6.17 8.03 18.93
CA SER A 98 -4.98 8.86 18.72
C SER A 98 -5.34 10.20 18.06
N VAL A 99 -6.14 10.19 16.99
CA VAL A 99 -6.62 11.43 16.34
C VAL A 99 -7.44 12.28 17.30
N TRP A 100 -8.29 11.65 18.12
CA TRP A 100 -9.09 12.35 19.11
C TRP A 100 -8.23 13.01 20.20
N VAL A 101 -7.22 12.31 20.73
CA VAL A 101 -6.26 12.84 21.71
C VAL A 101 -5.44 13.98 21.12
N ILE A 102 -4.95 13.84 19.89
CA ILE A 102 -4.22 14.91 19.18
C ILE A 102 -5.12 16.14 19.00
N SER A 103 -6.38 15.94 18.61
CA SER A 103 -7.34 17.05 18.44
C SER A 103 -7.60 17.81 19.74
N LEU A 104 -7.49 17.17 20.91
CA LEU A 104 -7.57 17.81 22.23
C LEU A 104 -6.28 18.50 22.65
N ALA A 105 -5.13 17.98 22.21
CA ALA A 105 -3.81 18.54 22.51
C ALA A 105 -3.49 19.79 21.66
N LEU A 106 -4.17 19.96 20.53
CA LEU A 106 -4.03 21.16 19.70
C LEU A 106 -4.69 22.36 20.40
N PRO A 107 -3.96 23.47 20.64
CA PRO A 107 -4.56 24.68 21.19
C PRO A 107 -5.61 25.22 20.21
N LYS A 108 -6.73 25.73 20.73
CA LYS A 108 -7.74 26.42 19.93
C LYS A 108 -7.12 27.69 19.35
N VAL A 109 -6.76 27.68 18.08
CA VAL A 109 -6.19 28.84 17.40
C VAL A 109 -7.36 29.68 16.85
N ASP A 110 -7.64 30.83 17.46
CA ASP A 110 -8.74 31.74 17.06
C ASP A 110 -8.41 32.57 15.78
N ASN A 111 -7.73 32.00 14.78
CA ASN A 111 -7.26 32.75 13.61
C ASN A 111 -7.90 32.28 12.29
N ALA A 112 -8.87 33.09 11.84
CA ALA A 112 -9.16 33.43 10.44
C ALA A 112 -9.53 32.32 9.44
N ASP A 113 -10.61 31.58 9.70
CA ASP A 113 -11.32 30.77 8.68
C ASP A 113 -12.00 31.61 7.58
N PHE A 114 -11.87 32.94 7.61
CA PHE A 114 -12.58 33.88 6.74
C PHE A 114 -12.10 33.95 5.27
N PHE A 115 -10.97 33.31 4.90
CA PHE A 115 -10.42 33.35 3.54
C PHE A 115 -10.10 31.98 2.93
N SER A 116 -10.80 30.93 3.34
CA SER A 116 -10.69 29.65 2.65
C SER A 116 -11.61 29.62 1.43
N SER A 117 -11.05 29.88 0.25
CA SER A 117 -11.67 29.56 -1.06
C SER A 117 -12.15 28.10 -1.17
N LEU A 118 -11.75 27.24 -0.23
CA LEU A 118 -12.20 25.87 -0.01
C LEU A 118 -13.65 25.73 0.50
N LEU A 119 -14.30 26.81 0.97
CA LEU A 119 -15.72 26.78 1.35
C LEU A 119 -16.69 26.85 0.16
N ILE A 120 -16.19 27.16 -1.04
CA ILE A 120 -17.01 27.35 -2.25
C ILE A 120 -17.04 26.10 -3.13
N GLU A 121 -16.06 25.21 -3.01
CA GLU A 121 -16.07 23.96 -3.75
C GLU A 121 -16.95 22.94 -3.01
N SER A 122 -18.17 22.74 -3.52
CA SER A 122 -19.04 21.64 -3.08
C SER A 122 -18.19 20.38 -3.03
N PRO A 123 -18.09 19.68 -1.87
CA PRO A 123 -17.31 18.45 -1.79
C PRO A 123 -17.78 17.56 -2.93
N GLN A 124 -16.86 17.19 -3.83
CA GLN A 124 -17.19 16.27 -4.91
C GLN A 124 -17.89 15.08 -4.27
N LYS A 125 -19.10 14.77 -4.75
CA LYS A 125 -19.89 13.67 -4.19
C LYS A 125 -19.13 12.38 -4.46
N ILE A 126 -18.33 11.95 -3.50
CA ILE A 126 -17.64 10.66 -3.55
C ILE A 126 -18.74 9.61 -3.56
N ASN A 127 -18.92 8.96 -4.71
CA ASN A 127 -19.81 7.84 -4.80
C ASN A 127 -19.09 6.61 -4.22
N PHE A 128 -19.23 6.43 -2.90
CA PHE A 128 -18.61 5.31 -2.18
C PHE A 128 -18.97 3.96 -2.80
N LEU A 129 -20.19 3.82 -3.35
CA LEU A 129 -20.60 2.59 -4.00
C LEU A 129 -19.73 2.28 -5.23
N GLN A 130 -19.43 3.30 -6.05
CA GLN A 130 -18.57 3.16 -7.22
C GLN A 130 -17.08 3.00 -6.84
N LEU A 131 -16.66 3.53 -5.68
CA LEU A 131 -15.30 3.40 -5.17
C LEU A 131 -14.99 1.99 -4.63
N PHE A 132 -16.00 1.29 -4.09
CA PHE A 132 -15.84 -0.05 -3.53
C PHE A 132 -16.29 -1.17 -4.46
N ILE A 133 -17.37 -0.98 -5.22
CA ILE A 133 -17.91 -2.00 -6.12
C ILE A 133 -17.45 -1.69 -7.55
N PRO A 134 -16.49 -2.47 -8.10
CA PRO A 134 -16.04 -2.25 -9.46
C PRO A 134 -17.12 -2.67 -10.45
N ALA A 135 -17.61 -1.73 -11.26
CA ALA A 135 -18.37 -2.06 -12.46
C ALA A 135 -17.47 -2.70 -13.54
N ASN A 136 -16.19 -2.32 -13.58
CA ASN A 136 -15.17 -2.84 -14.49
C ASN A 136 -13.79 -2.84 -13.81
N ILE A 137 -13.19 -4.01 -13.65
CA ILE A 137 -11.88 -4.16 -13.01
C ILE A 137 -10.73 -3.49 -13.78
N PHE A 138 -10.75 -3.51 -15.11
CA PHE A 138 -9.69 -2.91 -15.93
C PHE A 138 -9.70 -1.38 -15.81
N GLN A 139 -10.89 -0.80 -15.71
CA GLN A 139 -11.04 0.62 -15.42
C GLN A 139 -10.53 0.94 -14.01
N SER A 140 -10.92 0.15 -12.99
CA SER A 140 -10.43 0.35 -11.62
C SER A 140 -8.90 0.22 -11.50
N LEU A 141 -8.26 -0.62 -12.32
CA LEU A 141 -6.80 -0.75 -12.39
C LEU A 141 -6.15 0.47 -13.06
N THR A 142 -6.77 1.03 -14.10
CA THR A 142 -6.27 2.22 -14.79
C THR A 142 -6.41 3.46 -13.92
N ASP A 143 -7.54 3.59 -13.22
CA ASP A 143 -7.87 4.73 -12.36
C ASP A 143 -7.20 4.65 -10.98
N ASN A 144 -6.35 3.64 -10.74
CA ASN A 144 -5.69 3.39 -9.46
C ASN A 144 -6.68 3.32 -8.26
N ALA A 145 -7.89 2.80 -8.51
CA ALA A 145 -8.93 2.64 -7.51
C ALA A 145 -8.63 1.42 -6.61
N VAL A 146 -7.62 1.55 -5.74
CA VAL A 146 -7.13 0.49 -4.85
C VAL A 146 -8.25 -0.24 -4.07
N PRO A 147 -9.24 0.45 -3.46
CA PRO A 147 -10.27 -0.24 -2.68
C PRO A 147 -11.12 -1.21 -3.50
N SER A 148 -11.52 -0.81 -4.71
CA SER A 148 -12.27 -1.66 -5.65
C SER A 148 -11.47 -2.88 -6.09
N VAL A 149 -10.19 -2.67 -6.43
CA VAL A 149 -9.30 -3.74 -6.89
C VAL A 149 -9.08 -4.77 -5.79
N VAL A 150 -8.82 -4.31 -4.56
CA VAL A 150 -8.66 -5.19 -3.39
C VAL A 150 -9.92 -6.02 -3.13
N LEU A 151 -11.10 -5.40 -3.14
CA LEU A 151 -12.36 -6.12 -2.91
C LEU A 151 -12.59 -7.20 -3.97
N PHE A 152 -12.40 -6.87 -5.24
CA PHE A 152 -12.52 -7.83 -6.34
C PHE A 152 -11.53 -8.99 -6.18
N SER A 153 -10.25 -8.71 -5.93
CA SER A 153 -9.23 -9.73 -5.76
C SER A 153 -9.50 -10.65 -4.56
N MET A 154 -10.05 -10.10 -3.47
CA MET A 154 -10.48 -10.91 -2.31
C MET A 154 -11.64 -11.83 -2.65
N MET A 155 -12.68 -11.32 -3.31
CA MET A 155 -13.83 -12.12 -3.72
C MET A 155 -13.44 -13.20 -4.73
N PHE A 156 -12.59 -12.87 -5.71
CA PHE A 156 -12.08 -13.80 -6.69
C PHE A 156 -11.24 -14.91 -6.03
N GLY A 157 -10.34 -14.54 -5.12
CA GLY A 157 -9.57 -15.51 -4.33
C GLY A 157 -10.48 -16.45 -3.53
N ALA A 158 -11.52 -15.92 -2.88
CA ALA A 158 -12.50 -16.74 -2.14
C ALA A 158 -13.28 -17.70 -3.06
N ALA A 159 -13.64 -17.26 -4.27
CA ALA A 159 -14.29 -18.14 -5.26
C ALA A 159 -13.37 -19.30 -5.71
N CYS A 160 -12.06 -19.07 -5.82
CA CYS A 160 -11.09 -20.12 -6.14
C CYS A 160 -11.03 -21.22 -5.06
N ILE A 161 -11.22 -20.88 -3.78
CA ILE A 161 -11.32 -21.86 -2.68
C ILE A 161 -12.48 -22.83 -2.96
N GLY A 162 -13.64 -22.30 -3.33
CA GLY A 162 -14.83 -23.10 -3.62
C GLY A 162 -14.69 -24.03 -4.82
N TYR A 163 -14.00 -23.59 -5.87
CA TYR A 163 -13.75 -24.45 -7.03
C TYR A 163 -12.82 -25.63 -6.71
N LYS A 164 -11.78 -25.41 -5.89
CA LYS A 164 -10.85 -26.47 -5.47
C LYS A 164 -11.57 -27.58 -4.71
N GLU A 165 -12.50 -27.21 -3.83
CA GLU A 165 -13.28 -28.16 -3.03
C GLU A 165 -14.32 -28.90 -3.87
N TYR A 166 -15.00 -28.22 -4.81
CA TYR A 166 -15.89 -28.88 -5.76
C TYR A 166 -15.17 -29.97 -6.56
N LYS A 167 -13.96 -29.68 -7.07
CA LYS A 167 -13.16 -30.68 -7.80
C LYS A 167 -12.75 -31.87 -6.92
N ALA A 168 -12.39 -31.62 -5.67
CA ALA A 168 -12.03 -32.66 -4.71
C ALA A 168 -13.20 -33.59 -4.31
N LEU A 169 -14.45 -33.19 -4.57
CA LEU A 169 -15.64 -34.02 -4.32
C LEU A 169 -16.06 -34.85 -5.54
N CYS A 170 -15.59 -34.50 -6.75
CA CYS A 170 -15.92 -35.20 -7.99
C CYS A 170 -14.84 -36.20 -8.45
N ASP A 171 -13.62 -36.12 -7.90
CA ASP A 171 -12.53 -37.09 -8.06
C ASP A 171 -12.57 -38.13 -6.91
#